data_AF-A0A7Z0HDG3-F1
#
_entry.id   AF-A0A7Z0HDG3-F1
#
_cell.length_a   1.000
_cell.length_b   1.000
_cell.length_c   1.000
_cell.angle_alpha   90.00
_cell.angle_beta   90.00
_cell.angle_gamma   90.00
#
_symmetry.space_group_name_H-M   'P 1'
#
loop_
_entity.id
_entity.type
_entity.pdbx_description
1 polymer ?
#
loop_
_entity_poly.entity_id
_entity_poly.type
_entity_poly.pdbx_seq_one_letter_code
_entity_poly.pdbx_strand_id
1 'polypeptide(L)'
;MKKVSDMVVKSNSLIEASYSLTVQEIRLLDIALADLTTYEESEKQLTTMSEFVEVRADEYAKVYGVDMKTAYTALREASEKLFARYFTYSVQSVQFPSHQEHRKSRWVWNIAYIEGQGLVKLAFTPDLISLAGKLRGNFSRYHLEQKAPLTSVYAHRLYEMMMQWRNSKVVPSIPYHELRHRFDIADDEYVRITNFKARALEPAIKQINEHTDITVSYDQYKEGRKVVGFIFKFKFKQTAKPIIKDTNKDTNKTASADKPITKRTPKVIPTMSAPQRNTFANKLANHFDFTRDYSAQTYGKSRGEVVTWIEEGLQDDKKRQEWRKYLLMAGYEFPNPINS
;
A
#
# COMPACT_ATOMS: atom_id res chain seq x y z
N MET A 1 3.93 -30.84 -1.45
CA MET A 1 3.46 -29.62 -2.14
C MET A 1 4.11 -28.43 -1.47
N LYS A 2 4.84 -27.58 -2.21
CA LYS A 2 5.41 -26.32 -1.68
C LYS A 2 4.23 -25.50 -1.12
N LYS A 3 4.36 -24.98 0.09
CA LYS A 3 3.30 -24.13 0.69
C LYS A 3 3.26 -22.84 -0.10
N VAL A 4 2.20 -22.66 -0.90
CA VAL A 4 1.98 -21.44 -1.69
C VAL A 4 1.92 -20.25 -0.72
N SER A 5 2.81 -19.28 -0.91
CA SER A 5 2.71 -18.01 -0.22
C SER A 5 1.66 -17.18 -0.93
N ASP A 6 0.71 -16.65 -0.17
CA ASP A 6 -0.33 -15.74 -0.67
C ASP A 6 0.07 -14.26 -0.48
N MET A 7 1.20 -14.01 0.20
CA MET A 7 1.64 -12.65 0.50
C MET A 7 2.50 -12.10 -0.64
N VAL A 8 2.08 -11.00 -1.24
CA VAL A 8 2.85 -10.22 -2.20
C VAL A 8 3.61 -9.12 -1.46
N VAL A 9 4.87 -8.91 -1.83
CA VAL A 9 5.71 -7.85 -1.25
C VAL A 9 6.35 -7.04 -2.38
N LYS A 10 6.03 -5.75 -2.44
CA LYS A 10 6.55 -4.79 -3.43
C LYS A 10 7.17 -3.59 -2.72
N SER A 11 8.28 -3.07 -3.22
CA SER A 11 8.86 -1.82 -2.73
C SER A 11 7.93 -0.66 -3.06
N ASN A 12 8.09 0.46 -2.33
CA ASN A 12 7.34 1.66 -2.67
C ASN A 12 7.66 2.14 -4.09
N SER A 13 8.93 2.10 -4.50
CA SER A 13 9.34 2.47 -5.85
C SER A 13 8.66 1.63 -6.94
N LEU A 14 8.43 0.33 -6.71
CA LEU A 14 7.71 -0.52 -7.68
C LEU A 14 6.21 -0.21 -7.74
N ILE A 15 5.59 0.13 -6.61
CA ILE A 15 4.19 0.54 -6.60
C ILE A 15 4.02 1.89 -7.28
N GLU A 16 5.00 2.80 -7.18
CA GLU A 16 4.97 4.13 -7.79
C GLU A 16 5.47 4.16 -9.25
N ALA A 17 6.13 3.11 -9.70
CA ALA A 17 6.62 2.96 -11.07
C ALA A 17 5.48 3.11 -12.11
N SER A 18 5.76 3.65 -13.30
CA SER A 18 4.78 3.63 -14.40
C SER A 18 4.91 2.33 -15.19
N TYR A 19 3.77 1.72 -15.50
CA TYR A 19 3.70 0.54 -16.36
C TYR A 19 2.27 0.24 -16.84
N SER A 20 2.20 -0.29 -18.07
CA SER A 20 0.98 -0.84 -18.66
C SER A 20 0.97 -2.36 -18.51
N LEU A 21 0.07 -2.89 -17.70
CA LEU A 21 -0.22 -4.33 -17.62
C LEU A 21 -1.73 -4.54 -17.70
N THR A 22 -2.15 -5.60 -18.39
CA THR A 22 -3.52 -6.11 -18.31
C THR A 22 -3.79 -6.75 -16.95
N VAL A 23 -5.06 -6.97 -16.63
CA VAL A 23 -5.44 -7.66 -15.39
C VAL A 23 -4.84 -9.06 -15.33
N GLN A 24 -4.79 -9.78 -16.45
CA GLN A 24 -4.21 -11.12 -16.51
C GLN A 24 -2.69 -11.08 -16.26
N GLU A 25 -1.97 -10.11 -16.83
CA GLU A 25 -0.55 -9.87 -16.56
C GLU A 25 -0.31 -9.54 -15.08
N ILE A 26 -1.14 -8.67 -14.48
CA ILE A 26 -1.04 -8.33 -13.04
C ILE A 26 -1.25 -9.56 -12.18
N ARG A 27 -2.29 -10.35 -12.47
CA ARG A 27 -2.63 -11.57 -11.72
C ARG A 27 -1.52 -12.62 -11.78
N LEU A 28 -0.97 -12.86 -12.97
CA LEU A 28 0.19 -13.74 -13.15
C LEU A 28 1.39 -13.24 -12.33
N LEU A 29 1.70 -11.95 -12.47
CA LEU A 29 2.80 -11.33 -11.75
C LEU A 29 2.62 -11.41 -10.23
N ASP A 30 1.41 -11.17 -9.71
CA ASP A 30 1.18 -11.20 -8.27
C ASP A 30 1.38 -12.61 -7.70
N ILE A 31 0.89 -13.67 -8.35
CA ILE A 31 1.16 -15.06 -7.93
C ILE A 31 2.67 -15.31 -7.91
N ALA A 32 3.36 -14.96 -9.00
CA ALA A 32 4.79 -15.19 -9.12
C ALA A 32 5.60 -14.38 -8.07
N LEU A 33 5.19 -13.14 -7.78
CA LEU A 33 5.81 -12.33 -6.72
C LEU A 33 5.49 -12.85 -5.32
N ALA A 34 4.33 -13.49 -5.12
CA ALA A 34 4.02 -14.12 -3.86
C ALA A 34 4.95 -15.32 -3.61
N ASP A 35 5.19 -16.17 -4.62
CA ASP A 35 6.18 -17.25 -4.52
C ASP A 35 7.60 -16.73 -4.29
N LEU A 36 7.98 -15.60 -4.89
CA LEU A 36 9.28 -14.94 -4.64
C LEU A 36 9.49 -14.57 -3.16
N THR A 37 8.44 -14.40 -2.36
CA THR A 37 8.57 -14.15 -0.91
C THR A 37 8.94 -15.39 -0.10
N THR A 38 8.84 -16.59 -0.68
CA THR A 38 9.19 -17.84 0.00
C THR A 38 10.70 -18.01 0.17
N TYR A 39 11.49 -17.43 -0.75
CA TYR A 39 12.95 -17.47 -0.75
C TYR A 39 13.55 -16.50 0.27
N GLU A 40 14.60 -16.93 0.97
CA GLU A 40 15.36 -16.09 1.91
C GLU A 40 16.25 -15.07 1.17
N GLU A 41 16.65 -13.99 1.87
CA GLU A 41 17.44 -12.89 1.28
C GLU A 41 18.84 -13.37 0.82
N SER A 42 19.43 -14.35 1.54
CA SER A 42 20.67 -15.03 1.16
C SER A 42 20.51 -15.86 -0.13
N GLU A 43 19.38 -16.56 -0.28
CA GLU A 43 19.07 -17.38 -1.45
C GLU A 43 18.79 -16.55 -2.72
N LYS A 44 18.52 -15.25 -2.56
CA LYS A 44 18.29 -14.31 -3.67
C LYS A 44 19.55 -13.65 -4.21
N GLN A 45 20.59 -13.52 -3.37
CA GLN A 45 21.88 -12.97 -3.78
C GLN A 45 22.84 -14.02 -4.33
N LEU A 46 22.70 -15.27 -3.89
CA LEU A 46 23.35 -16.39 -4.55
C LEU A 46 22.58 -16.75 -5.82
N THR A 47 23.29 -17.19 -6.86
CA THR A 47 22.79 -17.75 -8.13
C THR A 47 21.92 -19.02 -7.97
N THR A 48 21.30 -19.21 -6.79
CA THR A 48 20.46 -20.34 -6.37
C THR A 48 18.97 -20.03 -6.35
N MET A 49 18.54 -18.80 -6.68
CA MET A 49 17.18 -18.64 -7.18
C MET A 49 17.00 -19.66 -8.31
N SER A 50 16.00 -20.54 -8.21
CA SER A 50 15.57 -21.28 -9.39
C SER A 50 15.39 -20.23 -10.47
N GLU A 51 16.12 -20.35 -11.59
CA GLU A 51 16.15 -19.37 -12.68
C GLU A 51 14.72 -18.90 -13.03
N PHE A 52 13.75 -19.78 -12.81
CA PHE A 52 12.34 -19.54 -12.96
C PHE A 52 11.55 -19.63 -11.66
N VAL A 53 10.56 -18.74 -11.55
CA VAL A 53 9.37 -18.90 -10.72
C VAL A 53 8.32 -19.65 -11.54
N GLU A 54 7.69 -20.65 -10.92
CA GLU A 54 6.70 -21.52 -11.57
C GLU A 54 5.28 -21.12 -11.16
N VAL A 55 4.39 -20.91 -12.13
CA VAL A 55 2.98 -20.59 -11.90
C VAL A 55 2.10 -21.59 -12.64
N ARG A 56 1.22 -22.26 -11.90
CA ARG A 56 0.32 -23.28 -12.46
C ARG A 56 -1.09 -22.74 -12.71
N ALA A 57 -1.74 -23.27 -13.75
CA ALA A 57 -3.10 -22.90 -14.15
C ALA A 57 -4.15 -23.30 -13.10
N ASP A 58 -3.96 -24.41 -12.38
CA ASP A 58 -4.87 -24.84 -11.30
C ASP A 58 -4.84 -23.87 -10.11
N GLU A 59 -3.66 -23.37 -9.77
CA GLU A 59 -3.48 -22.32 -8.77
C GLU A 59 -4.14 -21.01 -9.20
N TYR A 60 -3.87 -20.56 -10.44
CA TYR A 60 -4.51 -19.37 -11.00
C TYR A 60 -6.04 -19.48 -11.00
N ALA A 61 -6.57 -20.62 -11.43
CA ALA A 61 -8.00 -20.92 -11.44
C ALA A 61 -8.59 -20.81 -10.04
N LYS A 62 -7.92 -21.38 -9.03
CA LYS A 62 -8.34 -21.35 -7.63
C LYS A 62 -8.34 -19.94 -7.04
N VAL A 63 -7.26 -19.17 -7.24
CA VAL A 63 -7.11 -17.82 -6.66
C VAL A 63 -8.10 -16.84 -7.27
N TYR A 64 -8.34 -16.92 -8.58
CA TYR A 64 -9.18 -15.94 -9.30
C TYR A 64 -10.57 -16.44 -9.66
N GLY A 65 -10.93 -17.66 -9.25
CA GLY A 65 -12.28 -18.23 -9.45
C GLY A 65 -12.66 -18.38 -10.92
N VAL A 66 -11.72 -18.81 -11.78
CA VAL A 66 -11.96 -19.04 -13.21
C VAL A 66 -11.85 -20.53 -13.53
N ASP A 67 -12.46 -20.97 -14.63
CA ASP A 67 -12.32 -22.35 -15.07
C ASP A 67 -10.89 -22.65 -15.58
N MET A 68 -10.53 -23.94 -15.56
CA MET A 68 -9.17 -24.40 -15.90
C MET A 68 -8.75 -24.05 -17.33
N LYS A 69 -9.68 -24.07 -18.30
CA LYS A 69 -9.38 -23.74 -19.70
C LYS A 69 -9.07 -22.25 -19.84
N THR A 70 -9.88 -21.40 -19.21
CA THR A 70 -9.63 -19.96 -19.15
C THR A 70 -8.32 -19.64 -18.44
N ALA A 71 -8.01 -20.32 -17.32
CA ALA A 71 -6.75 -20.13 -16.61
C ALA A 71 -5.53 -20.49 -17.49
N TYR A 72 -5.60 -21.62 -18.22
CA TYR A 72 -4.54 -22.06 -19.13
C TYR A 72 -4.23 -21.03 -20.22
N THR A 73 -5.27 -20.55 -20.90
CA THR A 73 -5.15 -19.51 -21.94
C THR A 73 -4.66 -18.19 -21.36
N ALA A 74 -5.23 -17.76 -20.23
CA ALA A 74 -4.87 -16.51 -19.59
C ALA A 74 -3.40 -16.49 -19.15
N LEU A 75 -2.89 -17.59 -18.58
CA LEU A 75 -1.48 -17.69 -18.17
C LEU A 75 -0.53 -17.62 -19.36
N ARG A 76 -0.81 -18.38 -20.43
CA ARG A 76 0.00 -18.38 -21.65
C ARG A 76 0.05 -17.00 -22.29
N GLU A 77 -1.11 -16.37 -22.49
CA GLU A 77 -1.16 -15.04 -23.11
C GLU A 77 -0.54 -13.96 -22.22
N ALA A 78 -0.75 -14.05 -20.90
CA ALA A 78 -0.18 -13.11 -19.94
C ALA A 78 1.35 -13.23 -19.90
N SER A 79 1.92 -14.43 -19.95
CA SER A 79 3.38 -14.61 -19.94
C SER A 79 4.04 -14.01 -21.19
N GLU A 80 3.47 -14.28 -22.37
CA GLU A 80 3.95 -13.73 -23.64
C GLU A 80 3.89 -12.20 -23.65
N LYS A 81 2.77 -11.62 -23.22
CA LYS A 81 2.64 -10.16 -23.12
C LYS A 81 3.62 -9.59 -22.11
N LEU A 82 3.72 -10.18 -20.92
CA LEU A 82 4.58 -9.71 -19.83
C LEU A 82 6.06 -9.64 -20.23
N PHE A 83 6.53 -10.58 -21.06
CA PHE A 83 7.89 -10.56 -21.63
C PHE A 83 8.15 -9.29 -22.46
N ALA A 84 7.14 -8.83 -23.20
CA ALA A 84 7.20 -7.59 -23.97
C ALA A 84 7.01 -6.31 -23.13
N ARG A 85 6.72 -6.41 -21.82
CA ARG A 85 6.48 -5.25 -20.94
C ARG A 85 7.74 -4.77 -20.23
N TYR A 86 7.68 -3.52 -19.82
CA TYR A 86 8.66 -2.88 -18.96
C TYR A 86 7.94 -2.01 -17.93
N PHE A 87 8.68 -1.59 -16.91
CA PHE A 87 8.29 -0.54 -15.98
C PHE A 87 9.37 0.54 -15.93
N THR A 88 8.97 1.76 -15.62
CA THR A 88 9.87 2.89 -15.42
C THR A 88 9.82 3.36 -13.98
N TYR A 89 10.97 3.64 -13.39
CA TYR A 89 11.10 4.09 -12.01
C TYR A 89 12.29 5.03 -11.89
N SER A 90 12.28 5.85 -10.83
CA SER A 90 13.35 6.79 -10.57
C SER A 90 14.06 6.42 -9.28
N VAL A 91 15.39 6.55 -9.28
CA VAL A 91 16.23 6.38 -8.10
C VAL A 91 17.19 7.55 -7.98
N GLN A 92 17.70 7.80 -6.77
CA GLN A 92 18.73 8.81 -6.58
C GLN A 92 20.01 8.37 -7.32
N SER A 93 20.57 9.23 -8.17
CA SER A 93 21.83 8.93 -8.84
C SER A 93 22.97 8.85 -7.83
N VAL A 94 23.72 7.75 -7.88
CA VAL A 94 24.92 7.55 -7.04
C VAL A 94 26.05 8.48 -7.48
N GLN A 95 26.20 8.68 -8.79
CA GLN A 95 27.24 9.53 -9.37
C GLN A 95 26.91 11.01 -9.21
N PHE A 96 25.63 11.38 -9.28
CA PHE A 96 25.15 12.76 -9.15
C PHE A 96 24.08 12.88 -8.06
N PRO A 97 24.44 13.02 -6.77
CA PRO A 97 23.50 12.98 -5.65
C PRO A 97 22.40 14.06 -5.63
N SER A 98 22.46 15.05 -6.53
CA SER A 98 21.41 16.06 -6.72
C SER A 98 20.41 15.71 -7.83
N HIS A 99 20.64 14.64 -8.60
CA HIS A 99 19.84 14.28 -9.78
C HIS A 99 19.16 12.93 -9.62
N GLN A 100 17.96 12.81 -10.19
CA GLN A 100 17.28 11.52 -10.30
C GLN A 100 17.78 10.76 -11.53
N GLU A 101 18.04 9.47 -11.37
CA GLU A 101 18.29 8.53 -12.44
C GLU A 101 16.97 7.86 -12.84
N HIS A 102 16.53 8.08 -14.08
CA HIS A 102 15.33 7.45 -14.62
C HIS A 102 15.70 6.12 -15.28
N ARG A 103 15.19 5.02 -14.72
CA ARG A 103 15.45 3.67 -15.18
C ARG A 103 14.25 3.08 -15.91
N LYS A 104 14.53 2.20 -16.85
CA LYS A 104 13.56 1.40 -17.60
C LYS A 104 14.02 -0.06 -17.56
N SER A 105 13.21 -0.93 -16.95
CA SER A 105 13.55 -2.34 -16.80
C SER A 105 12.41 -3.26 -17.23
N ARG A 106 12.75 -4.46 -17.70
CA ARG A 106 11.79 -5.51 -18.05
C ARG A 106 11.27 -6.17 -16.78
N TRP A 107 10.08 -6.77 -16.85
CA TRP A 107 9.55 -7.60 -15.76
C TRP A 107 10.26 -8.95 -15.68
N VAL A 108 10.38 -9.60 -16.83
CA VAL A 108 11.00 -10.92 -17.00
C VAL A 108 12.00 -10.84 -18.15
N TRP A 109 13.08 -11.61 -18.06
CA TRP A 109 14.08 -11.72 -19.13
C TRP A 109 14.04 -13.09 -19.83
N ASN A 110 13.31 -14.06 -19.27
CA ASN A 110 13.05 -15.35 -19.88
C ASN A 110 11.67 -15.85 -19.45
N ILE A 111 10.95 -16.50 -20.37
CA ILE A 111 9.68 -17.18 -20.11
C ILE A 111 9.72 -18.57 -20.73
N ALA A 112 9.06 -19.53 -20.09
CA ALA A 112 8.80 -20.82 -20.71
C ALA A 112 7.39 -21.29 -20.38
N TYR A 113 6.83 -22.08 -21.29
CA TYR A 113 5.52 -22.68 -21.12
C TYR A 113 5.58 -24.16 -21.43
N ILE A 114 5.08 -24.98 -20.49
CA ILE A 114 5.01 -26.42 -20.69
C ILE A 114 3.61 -26.77 -21.17
N GLU A 115 3.50 -26.99 -22.48
CA GLU A 115 2.26 -27.41 -23.11
C GLU A 115 1.72 -28.70 -22.48
N GLY A 116 0.39 -28.81 -22.37
CA GLY A 116 -0.28 -29.94 -21.71
C GLY A 116 -0.17 -29.98 -20.17
N GLN A 117 0.82 -29.31 -19.55
CA GLN A 117 0.99 -29.30 -18.09
C GLN A 117 0.36 -28.09 -17.40
N GLY A 118 0.02 -27.04 -18.16
CA GLY A 118 -0.57 -25.81 -17.61
C GLY A 118 0.37 -25.08 -16.66
N LEU A 119 1.67 -25.11 -16.98
CA LEU A 119 2.73 -24.51 -16.19
C LEU A 119 3.47 -23.44 -16.99
N VAL A 120 3.50 -22.22 -16.44
CA VAL A 120 4.34 -21.11 -16.91
C VAL A 120 5.54 -20.98 -15.99
N LYS A 121 6.69 -20.66 -16.58
CA LYS A 121 7.96 -20.39 -15.90
C LYS A 121 8.39 -18.96 -16.24
N LEU A 122 8.71 -18.16 -15.22
CA LEU A 122 9.10 -16.76 -15.37
C LEU A 122 10.47 -16.52 -14.71
N ALA A 123 11.44 -16.01 -15.48
CA ALA A 123 12.70 -15.55 -14.93
C ALA A 123 12.65 -14.04 -14.73
N PHE A 124 12.63 -13.60 -13.48
CA PHE A 124 12.57 -12.18 -13.13
C PHE A 124 13.90 -11.47 -13.38
N THR A 125 13.83 -10.21 -13.77
CA THR A 125 15.02 -9.36 -13.89
C THR A 125 15.61 -9.06 -12.52
N PRO A 126 16.94 -8.81 -12.43
CA PRO A 126 17.58 -8.38 -11.19
C PRO A 126 16.92 -7.12 -10.58
N ASP A 127 16.50 -6.18 -11.42
CA ASP A 127 15.79 -4.97 -10.97
C ASP A 127 14.47 -5.33 -10.27
N LEU A 128 13.65 -6.20 -10.87
CA LEU A 128 12.40 -6.62 -10.24
C LEU A 128 12.63 -7.36 -8.93
N ILE A 129 13.63 -8.24 -8.87
CA ILE A 129 14.01 -8.96 -7.63
C ILE A 129 14.45 -7.97 -6.55
N SER A 130 15.20 -6.93 -6.89
CA SER A 130 15.61 -5.88 -5.92
C SER A 130 14.43 -5.04 -5.41
N LEU A 131 13.36 -4.95 -6.20
CA LEU A 131 12.18 -4.16 -5.91
C LEU A 131 11.02 -4.98 -5.35
N ALA A 132 11.16 -6.30 -5.24
CA ALA A 132 10.10 -7.21 -4.77
C ALA A 132 10.62 -8.33 -3.85
N GLY A 133 9.76 -8.82 -2.97
CA GLY A 133 10.09 -9.89 -2.02
C GLY A 133 10.55 -9.42 -0.63
N LYS A 134 11.06 -10.36 0.18
CA LYS A 134 11.55 -10.11 1.56
C LYS A 134 12.92 -9.43 1.57
N LEU A 135 12.97 -8.14 1.22
CA LEU A 135 14.17 -7.33 1.35
C LEU A 135 13.99 -6.29 2.47
N ARG A 136 15.10 -5.81 3.04
CA ARG A 136 15.09 -4.72 4.01
C ARG A 136 14.74 -3.39 3.31
N GLY A 137 13.78 -2.63 3.85
CA GLY A 137 13.42 -1.30 3.33
C GLY A 137 11.92 -0.98 3.42
N ASN A 138 11.50 0.05 2.68
CA ASN A 138 10.11 0.48 2.57
C ASN A 138 9.33 -0.41 1.59
N PHE A 139 8.82 -1.52 2.13
CA PHE A 139 8.02 -2.50 1.39
C PHE A 139 6.57 -2.51 1.86
N SER A 140 5.68 -2.64 0.89
CA SER A 140 4.26 -2.82 1.07
C SER A 140 3.89 -4.28 0.92
N ARG A 141 2.91 -4.73 1.71
CA ARG A 141 2.47 -6.12 1.73
C ARG A 141 0.95 -6.22 1.68
N TYR A 142 0.47 -7.21 0.94
CA TYR A 142 -0.93 -7.58 0.88
C TYR A 142 -1.06 -9.05 0.45
N HIS A 143 -2.24 -9.61 0.70
CA HIS A 143 -2.64 -10.96 0.31
C HIS A 143 -3.27 -10.94 -1.09
N LEU A 144 -3.05 -11.96 -1.92
CA LEU A 144 -3.62 -12.01 -3.28
C LEU A 144 -5.14 -11.91 -3.21
N GLU A 145 -5.74 -12.64 -2.26
CA GLU A 145 -7.18 -12.71 -2.03
C GLU A 145 -7.82 -11.32 -1.86
N GLN A 146 -7.10 -10.37 -1.26
CA GLN A 146 -7.64 -9.04 -0.94
C GLN A 146 -7.94 -8.21 -2.18
N LYS A 147 -7.20 -8.43 -3.28
CA LYS A 147 -7.37 -7.70 -4.55
C LYS A 147 -7.72 -8.59 -5.74
N ALA A 148 -7.73 -9.91 -5.57
CA ALA A 148 -8.11 -10.86 -6.62
C ALA A 148 -9.46 -10.56 -7.31
N PRO A 149 -10.50 -10.10 -6.58
CA PRO A 149 -11.78 -9.73 -7.19
C PRO A 149 -11.74 -8.50 -8.12
N LEU A 150 -10.68 -7.69 -8.07
CA LEU A 150 -10.58 -6.47 -8.88
C LEU A 150 -10.37 -6.83 -10.36
N THR A 151 -11.11 -6.15 -11.22
CA THR A 151 -11.09 -6.29 -12.69
C THR A 151 -10.64 -5.03 -13.42
N SER A 152 -10.46 -3.91 -12.72
CA SER A 152 -9.86 -2.70 -13.26
C SER A 152 -8.37 -2.64 -12.91
N VAL A 153 -7.52 -2.39 -13.92
CA VAL A 153 -6.09 -2.12 -13.73
C VAL A 153 -5.90 -0.95 -12.75
N TYR A 154 -6.69 0.12 -12.90
CA TYR A 154 -6.63 1.27 -12.00
C TYR A 154 -7.02 0.92 -10.56
N ALA A 155 -7.97 -0.02 -10.37
CA ALA A 155 -8.32 -0.52 -9.03
C ALA A 155 -7.16 -1.28 -8.39
N HIS A 156 -6.50 -2.16 -9.14
CA HIS A 156 -5.29 -2.86 -8.67
C HIS A 156 -4.22 -1.87 -8.24
N ARG A 157 -3.89 -0.91 -9.10
CA ARG A 157 -2.85 0.11 -8.84
C ARG A 157 -3.21 0.98 -7.63
N LEU A 158 -4.46 1.44 -7.54
CA LEU A 158 -4.92 2.28 -6.43
C LEU A 158 -4.94 1.52 -5.10
N TYR A 159 -5.34 0.25 -5.10
CA TYR A 159 -5.28 -0.60 -3.91
C TYR A 159 -3.84 -0.72 -3.39
N GLU A 160 -2.87 -0.99 -4.28
CA GLU A 160 -1.45 -1.07 -3.92
C GLU A 160 -0.92 0.24 -3.33
N MET A 161 -1.29 1.39 -3.92
CA MET A 161 -0.95 2.69 -3.36
C MET A 161 -1.51 2.90 -1.95
N MET A 162 -2.74 2.42 -1.66
CA MET A 162 -3.26 2.47 -0.29
C MET A 162 -2.44 1.60 0.66
N MET A 163 -2.00 0.42 0.22
CA MET A 163 -1.22 -0.50 1.04
C MET A 163 0.16 0.03 1.43
N GLN A 164 0.75 0.96 0.66
CA GLN A 164 1.95 1.70 1.07
C GLN A 164 1.75 2.49 2.36
N TRP A 165 0.53 3.00 2.54
CA TRP A 165 0.14 3.85 3.67
C TRP A 165 -0.71 3.06 4.66
N ARG A 166 -0.48 1.73 4.75
CA ARG A 166 -1.23 0.83 5.64
C ARG A 166 -1.25 1.32 7.08
N ASN A 167 -0.21 1.99 7.58
CA ASN A 167 -0.19 2.45 8.97
C ASN A 167 -0.95 3.77 9.16
N SER A 168 -0.70 4.78 8.32
CA SER A 168 -1.30 6.12 8.46
C SER A 168 -2.76 6.18 8.01
N LYS A 169 -3.18 5.28 7.10
CA LYS A 169 -4.51 5.27 6.44
C LYS A 169 -4.81 6.49 5.58
N VAL A 170 -3.82 7.35 5.41
CA VAL A 170 -3.89 8.59 4.65
C VAL A 170 -2.70 8.61 3.72
N VAL A 171 -2.99 8.68 2.43
CA VAL A 171 -2.00 8.88 1.39
C VAL A 171 -1.80 10.39 1.23
N PRO A 172 -0.55 10.89 1.32
CA PRO A 172 -0.24 12.29 1.05
C PRO A 172 -0.77 12.73 -0.33
N SER A 173 -0.88 14.05 -0.53
CA SER A 173 -1.40 14.59 -1.78
C SER A 173 -0.58 14.09 -2.97
N ILE A 174 -1.18 13.23 -3.81
CA ILE A 174 -0.60 12.79 -5.08
C ILE A 174 -0.97 13.84 -6.13
N PRO A 175 0.01 14.51 -6.76
CA PRO A 175 -0.24 15.40 -7.88
C PRO A 175 -1.02 14.71 -9.00
N TYR A 176 -1.89 15.45 -9.69
CA TYR A 176 -2.71 14.91 -10.78
C TYR A 176 -1.87 14.25 -11.88
N HIS A 177 -0.78 14.90 -12.30
CA HIS A 177 0.12 14.37 -13.33
C HIS A 177 0.81 13.08 -12.86
N GLU A 178 1.21 13.03 -11.59
CA GLU A 178 1.85 11.85 -11.01
C GLU A 178 0.86 10.69 -10.89
N LEU A 179 -0.38 10.94 -10.50
CA LEU A 179 -1.41 9.88 -10.44
C LEU A 179 -1.70 9.31 -11.83
N ARG A 180 -1.73 10.15 -12.88
CA ARG A 180 -1.86 9.69 -14.27
C ARG A 180 -0.67 8.86 -14.70
N HIS A 181 0.54 9.30 -14.38
CA HIS A 181 1.77 8.55 -14.64
C HIS A 181 1.74 7.19 -13.95
N ARG A 182 1.37 7.12 -12.67
CA ARG A 182 1.24 5.83 -11.94
C ARG A 182 0.18 4.91 -12.56
N PHE A 183 -0.84 5.46 -13.21
CA PHE A 183 -1.86 4.73 -13.95
C PHE A 183 -1.49 4.42 -15.41
N ASP A 184 -0.31 4.85 -15.87
CA ASP A 184 0.15 4.74 -17.26
C ASP A 184 -0.85 5.35 -18.27
N ILE A 185 -1.45 6.48 -17.91
CA ILE A 185 -2.37 7.23 -18.77
C ILE A 185 -1.56 8.26 -19.55
N ALA A 186 -1.55 8.14 -20.88
CA ALA A 186 -0.86 9.05 -21.79
C ALA A 186 -1.39 10.49 -21.68
N ASP A 187 -0.57 11.50 -21.96
CA ASP A 187 -0.92 12.92 -21.77
C ASP A 187 -2.14 13.39 -22.59
N ASP A 188 -2.39 12.74 -23.74
CA ASP A 188 -3.52 12.97 -24.62
C ASP A 188 -4.78 12.17 -24.25
N GLU A 189 -4.67 11.19 -23.34
CA GLU A 189 -5.81 10.40 -22.85
C GLU A 189 -6.49 11.08 -21.65
N TYR A 190 -7.82 11.10 -21.59
CA TYR A 190 -8.57 11.74 -20.51
C TYR A 190 -8.12 13.17 -20.18
N VAL A 191 -7.80 13.99 -21.19
CA VAL A 191 -7.27 15.36 -21.04
C VAL A 191 -8.06 16.18 -20.01
N ARG A 192 -9.40 16.10 -20.06
CA ARG A 192 -10.26 16.70 -19.06
C ARG A 192 -10.27 15.86 -17.80
N ILE A 193 -9.98 16.49 -16.65
CA ILE A 193 -9.98 15.80 -15.35
C ILE A 193 -11.30 15.11 -15.01
N THR A 194 -12.43 15.61 -15.53
CA THR A 194 -13.74 14.96 -15.40
C THR A 194 -13.76 13.57 -16.05
N ASN A 195 -13.11 13.43 -17.21
CA ASN A 195 -13.00 12.15 -17.90
C ASN A 195 -12.06 11.21 -17.14
N PHE A 196 -10.93 11.72 -16.63
CA PHE A 196 -10.02 10.94 -15.79
C PHE A 196 -10.75 10.37 -14.57
N LYS A 197 -11.55 11.19 -13.89
CA LYS A 197 -12.35 10.75 -12.74
C LYS A 197 -13.37 9.70 -13.13
N ALA A 198 -14.20 9.99 -14.14
CA ALA A 198 -15.30 9.12 -14.53
C ALA A 198 -14.84 7.78 -15.13
N ARG A 199 -13.67 7.74 -15.77
CA ARG A 199 -13.18 6.55 -16.49
C ARG A 199 -12.12 5.75 -15.73
N ALA A 200 -11.29 6.41 -14.93
CA ALA A 200 -10.22 5.75 -14.19
C ALA A 200 -10.47 5.74 -12.67
N LEU A 201 -10.58 6.92 -12.06
CA LEU A 201 -10.52 7.03 -10.60
C LEU A 201 -11.79 6.52 -9.88
N GLU A 202 -12.97 6.99 -10.28
CA GLU A 202 -14.23 6.67 -9.63
C GLU A 202 -14.61 5.18 -9.81
N PRO A 203 -14.47 4.58 -11.02
CA PRO A 203 -14.64 3.14 -11.18
C PRO A 203 -13.68 2.33 -10.30
N ALA A 204 -12.41 2.75 -10.20
CA ALA A 204 -11.42 2.08 -9.36
C ALA A 204 -11.81 2.10 -7.88
N ILE A 205 -12.20 3.26 -7.36
CA ILE A 205 -12.63 3.42 -5.96
C ILE A 205 -13.89 2.61 -5.68
N LYS A 206 -14.88 2.66 -6.58
CA LYS A 206 -16.11 1.87 -6.46
C LYS A 206 -15.77 0.38 -6.32
N GLN A 207 -14.92 -0.12 -7.21
CA GLN A 207 -14.55 -1.53 -7.19
C GLN A 207 -13.79 -1.94 -5.92
N ILE A 208 -12.86 -1.10 -5.45
CA ILE A 208 -12.16 -1.34 -4.18
C ILE A 208 -13.16 -1.40 -3.03
N ASN A 209 -14.07 -0.43 -2.96
CA ASN A 209 -15.07 -0.32 -1.90
C ASN A 209 -16.06 -1.47 -1.88
N GLU A 210 -16.37 -2.06 -3.03
CA GLU A 210 -17.29 -3.19 -3.15
C GLU A 210 -16.58 -4.51 -2.84
N HIS A 211 -15.37 -4.72 -3.35
CA HIS A 211 -14.81 -6.06 -3.47
C HIS A 211 -13.54 -6.36 -2.65
N THR A 212 -12.98 -5.37 -1.92
CA THR A 212 -11.75 -5.58 -1.14
C THR A 212 -11.99 -5.43 0.36
N ASP A 213 -10.93 -5.62 1.16
CA ASP A 213 -10.92 -5.46 2.61
C ASP A 213 -10.87 -3.99 3.07
N ILE A 214 -10.84 -3.02 2.15
CA ILE A 214 -10.82 -1.59 2.49
C ILE A 214 -11.98 -0.80 1.86
N THR A 215 -12.26 0.35 2.46
CA THR A 215 -13.05 1.43 1.86
C THR A 215 -12.17 2.66 1.68
N VAL A 216 -12.15 3.22 0.47
CA VAL A 216 -11.36 4.38 0.03
C VAL A 216 -12.30 5.54 -0.27
N SER A 217 -11.88 6.73 0.13
CA SER A 217 -12.42 8.01 -0.30
C SER A 217 -11.27 8.95 -0.68
N TYR A 218 -11.58 10.04 -1.37
CA TYR A 218 -10.59 11.03 -1.75
C TYR A 218 -11.11 12.46 -1.58
N ASP A 219 -10.20 13.35 -1.18
CA ASP A 219 -10.39 14.79 -1.25
C ASP A 219 -9.55 15.35 -2.41
N GLN A 220 -10.00 16.46 -2.99
CA GLN A 220 -9.26 17.16 -4.05
C GLN A 220 -8.53 18.36 -3.47
N TYR A 221 -7.24 18.45 -3.76
CA TYR A 221 -6.47 19.66 -3.51
C TYR A 221 -6.55 20.58 -4.73
N LYS A 222 -6.97 21.83 -4.51
CA LYS A 222 -7.18 22.83 -5.57
C LYS A 222 -6.37 24.08 -5.30
N GLU A 223 -5.79 24.62 -6.38
CA GLU A 223 -5.25 25.97 -6.43
C GLU A 223 -6.18 26.80 -7.31
N GLY A 224 -6.97 27.68 -6.68
CA GLY A 224 -8.08 28.36 -7.33
C GLY A 224 -9.10 27.36 -7.92
N ARG A 225 -9.29 27.39 -9.23
CA ARG A 225 -10.21 26.47 -9.95
C ARG A 225 -9.54 25.18 -10.42
N LYS A 226 -8.21 25.11 -10.43
CA LYS A 226 -7.45 23.96 -10.94
C LYS A 226 -7.29 22.91 -9.85
N VAL A 227 -7.61 21.66 -10.15
CA VAL A 227 -7.29 20.53 -9.28
C VAL A 227 -5.82 20.18 -9.48
N VAL A 228 -5.04 20.25 -8.41
CA VAL A 228 -3.59 20.03 -8.41
C VAL A 228 -3.26 18.60 -7.99
N GLY A 229 -4.03 18.03 -7.07
CA GLY A 229 -3.78 16.68 -6.57
C GLY A 229 -4.94 16.06 -5.80
N PHE A 230 -4.71 14.84 -5.33
CA PHE A 230 -5.68 14.00 -4.66
C PHE A 230 -5.11 13.51 -3.33
N ILE A 231 -5.88 13.63 -2.27
CA ILE A 231 -5.55 13.09 -0.95
C ILE A 231 -6.48 11.90 -0.71
N PHE A 232 -5.91 10.70 -0.59
CA PHE A 232 -6.71 9.50 -0.35
C PHE A 232 -6.75 9.16 1.13
N LYS A 233 -7.92 8.71 1.57
CA LYS A 233 -8.16 8.20 2.91
C LYS A 233 -8.80 6.85 2.78
N PHE A 234 -8.38 5.88 3.60
CA PHE A 234 -9.00 4.57 3.57
C PHE A 234 -9.16 3.98 4.96
N LYS A 235 -10.03 2.98 5.09
CA LYS A 235 -10.26 2.25 6.33
C LYS A 235 -10.36 0.77 6.01
N PHE A 236 -9.84 -0.08 6.89
CA PHE A 236 -10.12 -1.51 6.82
C PHE A 236 -11.59 -1.75 7.20
N LYS A 237 -12.28 -2.52 6.38
CA LYS A 237 -13.61 -3.04 6.72
C LYS A 237 -13.43 -3.94 7.94
N GLN A 238 -14.35 -3.81 8.90
CA GLN A 238 -14.40 -4.79 9.97
C GLN A 238 -14.79 -6.12 9.31
N THR A 239 -13.86 -7.06 9.27
CA THR A 239 -14.20 -8.45 8.95
C THR A 239 -15.22 -8.89 9.98
N ALA A 240 -16.45 -9.21 9.54
CA ALA A 240 -17.34 -9.98 10.38
C ALA A 240 -16.53 -11.22 10.81
N LYS A 241 -16.30 -11.38 12.12
CA LYS A 241 -15.75 -12.64 12.62
C LYS A 241 -16.64 -13.74 12.02
N PRO A 242 -16.08 -14.79 11.40
CA PRO A 242 -16.90 -15.91 10.99
C PRO A 242 -17.67 -16.37 12.23
N ILE A 243 -18.99 -16.31 12.17
CA ILE A 243 -19.84 -16.96 13.16
C ILE A 243 -19.57 -18.44 12.96
N ILE A 244 -18.69 -19.00 13.78
CA ILE A 244 -18.61 -20.44 13.96
C ILE A 244 -20.01 -20.80 14.48
N LYS A 245 -20.82 -21.41 13.62
CA LYS A 245 -22.02 -22.09 14.06
C LYS A 245 -21.54 -23.34 14.79
N ASP A 246 -21.27 -23.20 16.08
CA ASP A 246 -21.15 -24.35 16.96
C ASP A 246 -22.52 -25.01 17.03
N THR A 247 -22.70 -26.02 16.19
CA THR A 247 -23.70 -27.06 16.40
C THR A 247 -23.24 -27.83 17.64
N ASN A 248 -23.67 -27.39 18.81
CA ASN A 248 -24.06 -28.30 19.89
C ASN A 248 -25.03 -27.60 20.83
N LYS A 249 -26.23 -28.16 20.80
CA LYS A 249 -27.37 -27.86 21.65
C LYS A 249 -27.08 -28.52 22.98
N ASP A 250 -26.92 -27.74 24.04
CA ASP A 250 -27.37 -28.14 25.37
C ASP A 250 -27.65 -26.94 26.26
N THR A 251 -28.70 -27.12 27.04
CA THR A 251 -29.53 -26.15 27.75
C THR A 251 -28.94 -25.71 29.09
N ASN A 252 -28.95 -24.40 29.40
CA ASN A 252 -29.81 -23.80 30.44
C ASN A 252 -29.51 -22.31 30.70
N LYS A 253 -30.59 -21.61 31.11
CA LYS A 253 -30.75 -20.24 31.64
C LYS A 253 -29.51 -19.67 32.37
N THR A 254 -29.20 -18.37 32.29
CA THR A 254 -30.01 -17.27 32.89
C THR A 254 -29.82 -15.93 32.17
N ALA A 255 -30.88 -15.14 32.15
CA ALA A 255 -30.93 -13.78 31.65
C ALA A 255 -30.26 -12.78 32.61
N SER A 256 -29.53 -11.82 32.04
CA SER A 256 -29.42 -10.46 32.58
C SER A 256 -29.07 -9.51 31.43
N ALA A 257 -29.93 -8.52 31.27
CA ALA A 257 -29.86 -7.49 30.25
C ALA A 257 -28.75 -6.48 30.59
N ASP A 258 -27.96 -6.07 29.59
CA ASP A 258 -27.37 -4.74 29.59
C ASP A 258 -27.06 -4.26 28.17
N LYS A 259 -27.52 -3.05 27.86
CA LYS A 259 -27.34 -2.36 26.57
C LYS A 259 -25.87 -1.94 26.39
N PRO A 260 -25.30 -1.97 25.17
CA PRO A 260 -23.95 -1.45 24.94
C PRO A 260 -23.94 0.08 24.93
N ILE A 261 -23.21 0.67 25.86
CA ILE A 261 -22.85 2.10 25.92
C ILE A 261 -21.86 2.41 24.79
N THR A 262 -22.25 3.29 23.87
CA THR A 262 -21.36 3.87 22.85
C THR A 262 -20.27 4.73 23.50
N LYS A 263 -19.00 4.29 23.43
CA LYS A 263 -17.83 5.06 23.89
C LYS A 263 -17.62 6.32 23.04
N ARG A 264 -17.82 7.51 23.63
CA ARG A 264 -17.42 8.80 23.04
C ARG A 264 -15.93 9.04 23.31
N THR A 265 -15.12 9.18 22.26
CA THR A 265 -13.69 9.55 22.36
C THR A 265 -13.51 11.02 22.76
N PRO A 266 -12.52 11.37 23.61
CA PRO A 266 -12.21 12.76 23.94
C PRO A 266 -11.85 13.59 22.70
N LYS A 267 -12.35 14.83 22.61
CA LYS A 267 -12.11 15.73 21.46
C LYS A 267 -10.78 16.49 21.53
N VAL A 268 -10.12 16.53 22.69
CA VAL A 268 -8.99 17.44 23.04
C VAL A 268 -7.85 16.63 23.68
N ILE A 269 -6.60 16.89 23.30
CA ILE A 269 -5.42 16.21 23.88
C ILE A 269 -5.19 16.72 25.31
N PRO A 270 -5.28 15.86 26.36
CA PRO A 270 -5.03 16.29 27.74
C PRO A 270 -3.56 16.63 28.00
N THR A 271 -3.30 17.29 29.13
CA THR A 271 -1.95 17.62 29.61
C THR A 271 -1.09 16.36 29.73
N MET A 272 0.13 16.43 29.19
CA MET A 272 1.09 15.31 29.17
C MET A 272 2.06 15.38 30.36
N SER A 273 2.45 14.23 30.90
CA SER A 273 3.54 14.13 31.88
C SER A 273 4.89 14.50 31.26
N ALA A 274 5.89 14.88 32.07
CA ALA A 274 7.22 15.22 31.56
C ALA A 274 7.87 14.10 30.70
N PRO A 275 7.81 12.81 31.11
CA PRO A 275 8.29 11.71 30.26
C PRO A 275 7.54 11.59 28.92
N GLN A 276 6.23 11.83 28.93
CA GLN A 276 5.42 11.83 27.71
C GLN A 276 5.82 12.99 26.78
N ARG A 277 6.00 14.20 27.32
CA ARG A 277 6.42 15.36 26.51
C ARG A 277 7.79 15.14 25.88
N ASN A 278 8.77 14.65 26.64
CA ASN A 278 10.10 14.32 26.09
C ASN A 278 10.01 13.26 24.98
N THR A 279 9.21 12.21 25.18
CA THR A 279 8.99 11.18 24.16
C THR A 279 8.39 11.76 22.87
N PHE A 280 7.34 12.57 22.98
CA PHE A 280 6.71 13.19 21.81
C PHE A 280 7.57 14.30 21.20
N ALA A 281 8.36 15.02 21.99
CA ALA A 281 9.29 16.03 21.50
C ALA A 281 10.37 15.41 20.59
N ASN A 282 10.94 14.28 21.01
CA ASN A 282 11.89 13.53 20.17
C ASN A 282 11.25 12.99 18.89
N LYS A 283 10.01 12.48 18.98
CA LYS A 283 9.29 11.99 17.80
C LYS A 283 8.95 13.11 16.82
N LEU A 284 8.51 14.27 17.31
CA LEU A 284 8.17 15.43 16.49
C LEU A 284 9.42 16.07 15.86
N ALA A 285 10.54 16.14 16.58
CA ALA A 285 11.81 16.64 16.04
C ALA A 285 12.31 15.81 14.85
N ASN A 286 11.99 14.51 14.82
CA ASN A 286 12.34 13.60 13.72
C ASN A 286 11.23 13.49 12.64
N HIS A 287 10.10 14.19 12.81
CA HIS A 287 8.96 14.11 11.91
C HIS A 287 9.12 15.14 10.79
N PHE A 288 9.34 14.68 9.56
CA PHE A 288 9.60 15.54 8.39
C PHE A 288 8.52 16.61 8.17
N ASP A 289 7.22 16.28 8.24
CA ASP A 289 6.18 17.31 8.06
C ASP A 289 6.16 18.33 9.19
N PHE A 290 6.56 17.96 10.41
CA PHE A 290 6.58 18.88 11.54
C PHE A 290 7.73 19.87 11.38
N THR A 291 8.93 19.38 11.04
CA THR A 291 10.10 20.24 10.80
C THR A 291 9.96 21.09 9.54
N ARG A 292 9.26 20.62 8.51
CA ARG A 292 8.91 21.42 7.32
C ARG A 292 7.93 22.56 7.68
N ASP A 293 6.81 22.23 8.31
CA ASP A 293 5.74 23.18 8.60
C ASP A 293 6.16 24.22 9.67
N TYR A 294 7.15 23.89 10.52
CA TYR A 294 7.76 24.82 11.50
C TYR A 294 9.23 25.16 11.18
N SER A 295 9.59 25.15 9.90
CA SER A 295 10.96 25.43 9.43
C SER A 295 11.51 26.76 9.95
N ALA A 296 10.70 27.80 10.09
CA ALA A 296 11.13 29.08 10.67
C ALA A 296 11.62 28.97 12.13
N GLN A 297 11.15 27.96 12.88
CA GLN A 297 11.50 27.73 14.28
C GLN A 297 12.57 26.65 14.46
N THR A 298 12.81 25.83 13.43
CA THR A 298 13.75 24.70 13.48
C THR A 298 15.00 24.88 12.59
N TYR A 299 14.97 25.76 11.59
CA TYR A 299 16.09 25.97 10.67
C TYR A 299 17.29 26.61 11.37
N GLY A 300 18.48 26.05 11.16
CA GLY A 300 19.73 26.52 11.77
C GLY A 300 19.92 26.18 13.25
N LYS A 301 18.98 25.50 13.89
CA LYS A 301 19.10 25.04 15.29
C LYS A 301 19.65 23.63 15.37
N SER A 302 20.38 23.36 16.45
CA SER A 302 20.79 22.00 16.80
C SER A 302 19.59 21.14 17.17
N ARG A 303 19.73 19.83 17.03
CA ARG A 303 18.68 18.86 17.38
C ARG A 303 18.21 19.01 18.82
N GLY A 304 19.13 19.28 19.75
CA GLY A 304 18.81 19.48 21.17
C GLY A 304 17.88 20.67 21.38
N GLU A 305 18.18 21.80 20.74
CA GLU A 305 17.38 23.03 20.83
C GLU A 305 15.97 22.85 20.26
N VAL A 306 15.83 22.09 19.17
CA VAL A 306 14.52 21.77 18.58
C VAL A 306 13.69 20.90 19.53
N VAL A 307 14.30 19.88 20.15
CA VAL A 307 13.59 19.02 21.11
C VAL A 307 13.13 19.83 22.33
N THR A 308 13.98 20.68 22.90
CA THR A 308 13.61 21.53 24.04
C THR A 308 12.45 22.46 23.70
N TRP A 309 12.50 23.12 22.53
CA TRP A 309 11.42 23.99 22.05
C TRP A 309 10.08 23.26 21.90
N ILE A 310 10.11 22.02 21.40
CA ILE A 310 8.90 21.20 21.28
C ILE A 310 8.40 20.78 22.67
N GLU A 311 9.29 20.38 23.57
CA GLU A 311 8.91 19.94 24.91
C GLU A 311 8.23 21.07 25.71
N GLU A 312 8.75 22.29 25.62
CA GLU A 312 8.14 23.51 26.17
C GLU A 312 6.80 23.81 25.49
N GLY A 313 6.72 23.68 24.16
CA GLY A 313 5.48 23.87 23.42
C GLY A 313 4.38 22.88 23.81
N LEU A 314 4.73 21.64 24.14
CA LEU A 314 3.77 20.63 24.63
C LEU A 314 3.27 20.90 26.05
N GLN A 315 3.84 21.86 26.78
CA GLN A 315 3.32 22.28 28.07
C GLN A 315 2.13 23.25 27.93
N ASP A 316 2.08 24.01 26.85
CA ASP A 316 0.99 24.93 26.52
C ASP A 316 -0.19 24.21 25.87
N ASP A 317 -1.41 24.48 26.33
CA ASP A 317 -2.60 23.80 25.83
C ASP A 317 -2.92 24.16 24.38
N LYS A 318 -2.76 25.42 24.01
CA LYS A 318 -3.06 25.91 22.66
C LYS A 318 -2.11 25.28 21.64
N LYS A 319 -0.81 25.24 21.94
CA LYS A 319 0.19 24.56 21.11
C LYS A 319 -0.01 23.05 21.06
N ARG A 320 -0.37 22.38 22.16
CA ARG A 320 -0.73 20.96 22.12
C ARG A 320 -1.90 20.68 21.19
N GLN A 321 -2.94 21.53 21.20
CA GLN A 321 -4.07 21.36 20.29
C GLN A 321 -3.70 21.70 18.84
N GLU A 322 -2.86 22.71 18.61
CA GLU A 322 -2.33 23.04 17.28
C GLU A 322 -1.50 21.88 16.70
N TRP A 323 -0.64 21.29 17.52
CA TRP A 323 0.22 20.17 17.14
C TRP A 323 -0.48 18.82 17.17
N ARG A 324 -1.78 18.79 17.46
CA ARG A 324 -2.59 17.58 17.53
C ARG A 324 -2.41 16.68 16.31
N LYS A 325 -2.37 17.26 15.11
CA LYS A 325 -2.20 16.49 13.87
C LYS A 325 -0.90 15.67 13.90
N TYR A 326 0.21 16.29 14.34
CA TYR A 326 1.51 15.64 14.41
C TYR A 326 1.65 14.72 15.62
N LEU A 327 1.03 15.06 16.75
CA LEU A 327 0.99 14.19 17.92
C LEU A 327 0.30 12.86 17.62
N LEU A 328 -0.83 12.92 16.90
CA LEU A 328 -1.53 11.73 16.42
C LEU A 328 -0.67 10.94 15.41
N MET A 329 0.01 11.63 14.48
CA MET A 329 0.97 11.00 13.54
C MET A 329 2.16 10.34 14.27
N ALA A 330 2.60 10.93 15.38
CA ALA A 330 3.67 10.40 16.25
C ALA A 330 3.18 9.25 17.18
N GLY A 331 1.92 8.83 17.05
CA GLY A 331 1.34 7.71 17.80
C GLY A 331 0.82 8.10 19.19
N TYR A 332 0.32 9.32 19.37
CA TYR A 332 -0.43 9.68 20.57
C TYR A 332 -1.80 9.01 20.57
N GLU A 333 -2.10 8.23 21.62
CA GLU A 333 -3.40 7.63 21.86
C GLU A 333 -4.07 8.32 23.06
N PHE A 334 -5.39 8.54 22.97
CA PHE A 334 -6.13 9.13 24.08
C PHE A 334 -6.13 8.17 25.28
N PRO A 335 -5.90 8.67 26.51
CA PRO A 335 -6.04 7.83 27.69
C PRO A 335 -7.46 7.25 27.73
N ASN A 336 -7.56 5.95 28.05
CA ASN A 336 -8.84 5.32 28.30
C ASN A 336 -9.57 6.10 29.41
N PRO A 337 -10.90 6.30 29.32
CA PRO A 337 -11.63 6.93 30.40
C PRO A 337 -11.38 6.12 31.67
N ILE A 338 -10.76 6.78 32.65
CA ILE A 338 -10.65 6.24 34.00
C ILE A 338 -12.09 6.17 34.50
N ASN A 339 -12.54 4.98 34.91
CA ASN A 339 -13.83 4.82 35.58
C ASN A 339 -13.80 5.72 36.83
N SER A 340 -14.48 6.86 36.75
CA SER A 340 -14.85 7.71 37.89
C SER A 340 -16.29 7.44 38.29
#